data_AF-A0A847UDD2-F1
#
_entry.id   AF-A0A847UDD2-F1
#
_cell.length_a   1.000
_cell.length_b   1.000
_cell.length_c   1.000
_cell.angle_alpha   90.00
_cell.angle_beta   90.00
_cell.angle_gamma   90.00
#
_symmetry.space_group_name_H-M   'P 1'
#
loop_
_entity.id
_entity.type
_entity.pdbx_description
1 polymer ?
#
loop_
_entity_poly.entity_id
_entity_poly.type
_entity_poly.pdbx_seq_one_letter_code
_entity_poly.pdbx_strand_id
1 'polypeptide(L)'
;MLHRAATAVAIGLTTGLSGCSGLPPLGDKPQYGRVDIPDPGPPEYRRWLPAGWDSDTDEDWFLTYVEPGPFDGPVPEELVSRRAVQRRDLEYLGIGYENYDSLTRTTLATVREGTFSADTVRSTLADSGYEPDGTYRDYDLYARSDISRRVAVRDGVVVSTSASLHRTPDLEATIDAGDGQTERYHEVDPIFEAVTDAVGASRLLSIGDHPSLNPTVAALGADAFRVDGDAAYHVLLEQYPETVEQPGERMKSAIEDEHYTGMAAADTIDIGVDGRLATAGARVPLQPDEPRDFVHDPPQITWGVAFDAETSTVTLRYELGPELDADRLWYDLVPVDAVNRIENQPLWPDRDTVGPGDETTVEMSDRPDADGVDVRWGPKDDPGMRLFSYVPQRTE
;
A
#
# COMPACT_ATOMS: atom_id res chain seq x y z
N MET A 1 7.09 -58.38 41.91
CA MET A 1 6.02 -57.37 42.09
C MET A 1 6.22 -56.32 41.02
N LEU A 2 5.28 -56.26 40.07
CA LEU A 2 5.12 -55.14 39.14
C LEU A 2 4.93 -53.83 39.95
N HIS A 3 5.35 -52.70 39.38
CA HIS A 3 4.60 -51.43 39.22
C HIS A 3 5.54 -50.44 38.49
N ARG A 4 5.39 -50.33 37.16
CA ARG A 4 4.90 -49.12 36.47
C ARG A 4 5.66 -47.84 36.85
N ALA A 5 6.71 -47.51 36.11
CA ALA A 5 7.19 -46.14 35.96
C ALA A 5 6.71 -45.63 34.60
N ALA A 6 5.84 -44.63 34.63
CA ALA A 6 5.21 -44.03 33.46
C ALA A 6 6.22 -43.16 32.70
N THR A 7 6.39 -43.45 31.42
CA THR A 7 7.07 -42.59 30.45
C THR A 7 6.13 -41.42 30.14
N ALA A 8 6.44 -40.23 30.64
CA ALA A 8 5.76 -39.01 30.21
C ALA A 8 6.24 -38.68 28.79
N VAL A 9 5.42 -38.97 27.80
CA VAL A 9 5.59 -38.48 26.44
C VAL A 9 5.26 -37.00 26.47
N ALA A 10 6.29 -36.17 26.32
CA ALA A 10 6.13 -34.74 26.06
C ALA A 10 5.56 -34.58 24.65
N ILE A 11 4.25 -34.33 24.56
CA ILE A 11 3.62 -33.87 23.33
C ILE A 11 3.97 -32.39 23.21
N GLY A 12 5.04 -32.10 22.48
CA GLY A 12 5.36 -30.74 22.05
C GLY A 12 4.32 -30.29 21.04
N LEU A 13 3.40 -29.42 21.49
CA LEU A 13 2.54 -28.66 20.61
C LEU A 13 3.42 -27.59 19.94
N THR A 14 3.97 -27.89 18.77
CA THR A 14 4.55 -26.87 17.89
C THR A 14 3.41 -26.18 17.16
N THR A 15 2.78 -25.22 17.83
CA THR A 15 1.90 -24.24 17.19
C THR A 15 2.78 -23.27 16.39
N GLY A 16 3.03 -23.60 15.13
CA GLY A 16 3.66 -22.69 14.18
C GLY A 16 2.67 -21.61 13.76
N LEU A 17 2.61 -20.54 14.54
CA LEU A 17 1.95 -19.30 14.14
C LEU A 17 2.86 -18.60 13.12
N SER A 18 2.55 -18.77 11.83
CA SER A 18 3.03 -17.89 10.75
C SER A 18 1.98 -16.80 10.53
N GLY A 19 1.89 -15.91 11.50
CA GLY A 19 1.23 -14.61 11.37
C GLY A 19 2.24 -13.58 11.85
N CYS A 20 2.41 -12.50 11.10
CA CYS A 20 3.30 -11.38 11.40
C CYS A 20 3.09 -10.90 12.84
N SER A 21 3.89 -11.44 13.75
CA SER A 21 3.95 -11.10 15.16
C SER A 21 5.22 -11.76 15.69
N GLY A 22 6.35 -11.31 15.15
CA GLY A 22 7.55 -11.28 15.97
C GLY A 22 7.16 -10.48 17.21
N LEU A 23 6.95 -11.16 18.34
CA LEU A 23 6.89 -10.50 19.64
C LEU A 23 8.07 -9.53 19.64
N PRO A 24 7.86 -8.22 19.88
CA PRO A 24 8.96 -7.30 19.92
C PRO A 24 9.97 -7.86 20.93
N PRO A 25 11.29 -7.68 20.69
CA PRO A 25 12.24 -7.90 21.77
C PRO A 25 11.69 -7.17 23.00
N LEU A 26 11.85 -7.76 24.19
CA LEU A 26 11.65 -7.05 25.45
C LEU A 26 12.67 -5.90 25.48
N GLY A 27 12.40 -4.85 24.72
CA GLY A 27 13.17 -3.64 24.62
C GLY A 27 12.87 -2.82 25.85
N ASP A 28 13.90 -2.15 26.33
CA ASP A 28 13.73 -1.10 27.33
C ASP A 28 12.69 -0.08 26.82
N LYS A 29 11.88 0.47 27.73
CA LYS A 29 10.93 1.53 27.36
C LYS A 29 11.65 2.62 26.55
N PRO A 30 11.05 3.16 25.46
CA PRO A 30 11.69 4.19 24.66
C PRO A 30 12.05 5.39 25.53
N GLN A 31 13.21 5.99 25.27
CA GLN A 31 13.58 7.23 25.95
C GLN A 31 12.83 8.39 25.30
N TYR A 32 12.35 9.34 26.11
CA TYR A 32 11.71 10.55 25.61
C TYR A 32 12.69 11.70 25.61
N GLY A 33 12.82 12.38 24.47
CA GLY A 33 13.81 13.43 24.28
C GLY A 33 13.68 14.06 22.91
N ARG A 34 14.39 15.18 22.71
CA ARG A 34 14.31 15.95 21.47
C ARG A 34 14.89 15.16 20.29
N VAL A 35 14.16 15.14 19.18
CA VAL A 35 14.60 14.56 17.90
C VAL A 35 14.53 15.66 16.85
N ASP A 36 15.65 15.97 16.21
CA ASP A 36 15.68 16.96 15.13
C ASP A 36 15.22 16.29 13.82
N ILE A 37 13.91 16.35 13.58
CA ILE A 37 13.25 15.81 12.38
C ILE A 37 13.43 16.79 11.22
N PRO A 38 13.80 16.33 10.01
CA PRO A 38 13.86 17.18 8.83
C PRO A 38 12.52 17.84 8.52
N ASP A 39 12.54 19.09 8.05
CA ASP A 39 11.36 19.80 7.57
C ASP A 39 10.76 19.06 6.35
N PRO A 40 9.42 18.95 6.24
CA PRO A 40 8.81 18.35 5.09
C PRO A 40 8.79 19.28 3.88
N GLY A 41 8.56 18.71 2.69
CA GLY A 41 8.25 19.48 1.50
C GLY A 41 6.83 20.09 1.56
N PRO A 42 6.45 20.96 0.60
CA PRO A 42 5.09 21.46 0.50
C PRO A 42 4.09 20.30 0.26
N PRO A 43 2.90 20.29 0.88
CA PRO A 43 1.94 19.19 0.79
C PRO A 43 1.16 19.21 -0.54
N GLU A 44 1.87 19.22 -1.66
CA GLU A 44 1.26 19.37 -2.99
C GLU A 44 0.26 18.26 -3.35
N TYR A 45 0.47 17.04 -2.84
CA TYR A 45 -0.38 15.87 -3.08
C TYR A 45 -1.84 16.10 -2.68
N ARG A 46 -2.11 16.96 -1.69
CA ARG A 46 -3.48 17.20 -1.19
C ARG A 46 -4.37 17.89 -2.21
N ARG A 47 -3.79 18.39 -3.31
CA ARG A 47 -4.54 18.99 -4.42
C ARG A 47 -5.43 18.00 -5.17
N TRP A 48 -5.08 16.72 -5.12
CA TRP A 48 -5.76 15.67 -5.88
C TRP A 48 -7.03 15.14 -5.20
N LEU A 49 -7.36 15.62 -3.99
CA LEU A 49 -8.56 15.22 -3.26
C LEU A 49 -9.64 16.33 -3.35
N PRO A 50 -10.73 16.13 -4.11
CA PRO A 50 -11.82 17.10 -4.19
C PRO A 50 -12.56 17.21 -2.85
N ALA A 51 -13.14 18.36 -2.54
CA ALA A 51 -13.92 18.57 -1.30
C ALA A 51 -15.19 17.69 -1.22
N GLY A 52 -15.82 17.41 -2.37
CA GLY A 52 -17.07 16.64 -2.45
C GLY A 52 -16.90 15.11 -2.47
N TRP A 53 -15.73 14.59 -2.10
CA TRP A 53 -15.51 13.16 -1.97
C TRP A 53 -16.28 12.58 -0.77
N ASP A 54 -16.56 11.28 -0.80
CA ASP A 54 -17.21 10.60 0.31
C ASP A 54 -16.21 10.34 1.44
N SER A 55 -16.21 11.23 2.44
CA SER A 55 -15.33 11.13 3.60
C SER A 55 -15.75 10.05 4.59
N ASP A 56 -16.99 9.55 4.52
CA ASP A 56 -17.45 8.40 5.32
C ASP A 56 -16.98 7.11 4.65
N THR A 57 -15.70 6.78 4.85
CA THR A 57 -15.08 5.55 4.35
C THR A 57 -14.68 4.66 5.52
N ASP A 58 -14.74 3.34 5.30
CA ASP A 58 -14.20 2.35 6.24
C ASP A 58 -12.71 2.06 5.94
N GLU A 59 -12.07 2.86 5.09
CA GLU A 59 -10.65 2.75 4.76
C GLU A 59 -9.79 3.43 5.83
N ASP A 60 -8.94 2.66 6.51
CA ASP A 60 -8.02 3.17 7.53
C ASP A 60 -7.14 4.34 7.06
N TRP A 61 -6.82 4.37 5.75
CA TRP A 61 -5.97 5.37 5.11
C TRP A 61 -6.56 5.80 3.76
N PHE A 62 -7.38 6.85 3.76
CA PHE A 62 -8.06 7.33 2.55
C PHE A 62 -7.17 8.14 1.61
N LEU A 63 -5.97 8.54 2.04
CA LEU A 63 -4.97 9.20 1.19
C LEU A 63 -3.58 8.69 1.51
N THR A 64 -2.85 8.23 0.50
CA THR A 64 -1.42 7.90 0.61
C THR A 64 -0.60 8.70 -0.39
N TYR A 65 0.60 9.08 0.02
CA TYR A 65 1.58 9.77 -0.80
C TYR A 65 2.93 9.08 -0.65
N VAL A 66 3.64 8.91 -1.75
CA VAL A 66 4.99 8.38 -1.75
C VAL A 66 5.81 9.10 -2.79
N GLU A 67 7.06 9.34 -2.47
CA GLU A 67 8.09 9.67 -3.44
C GLU A 67 8.81 8.33 -3.71
N PRO A 68 8.69 7.75 -4.90
CA PRO A 68 9.19 6.39 -5.13
C PRO A 68 10.69 6.22 -5.02
N GLY A 69 11.45 7.13 -5.65
CA GLY A 69 12.92 7.19 -5.91
C GLY A 69 13.88 6.13 -5.34
N PRO A 70 15.14 6.08 -5.79
CA PRO A 70 16.09 5.14 -5.19
C PRO A 70 16.30 5.45 -3.70
N PHE A 71 16.36 4.40 -2.89
CA PHE A 71 16.91 4.47 -1.55
C PHE A 71 18.29 3.83 -1.56
N ASP A 72 19.29 4.48 -0.98
CA ASP A 72 20.61 3.90 -0.76
C ASP A 72 20.62 3.18 0.60
N GLY A 73 21.00 1.90 0.60
CA GLY A 73 21.16 1.10 1.81
C GLY A 73 19.87 0.55 2.43
N PRO A 74 19.97 -0.42 3.33
CA PRO A 74 18.84 -0.90 4.11
C PRO A 74 18.20 0.22 4.93
N VAL A 75 16.92 0.43 4.68
CA VAL A 75 16.06 1.34 5.43
C VAL A 75 15.22 0.51 6.42
N PRO A 76 14.57 1.14 7.43
CA PRO A 76 13.80 0.38 8.42
C PRO A 76 12.78 -0.55 7.76
N GLU A 77 12.65 -1.78 8.26
CA GLU A 77 11.74 -2.81 7.73
C GLU A 77 10.32 -2.30 7.51
N GLU A 78 9.81 -1.47 8.41
CA GLU A 78 8.49 -0.82 8.32
C GLU A 78 8.37 0.06 7.06
N LEU A 79 9.42 0.85 6.75
CA LEU A 79 9.44 1.68 5.55
C LEU A 79 9.44 0.82 4.28
N VAL A 80 10.25 -0.25 4.25
CA VAL A 80 10.31 -1.16 3.09
C VAL A 80 8.97 -1.88 2.90
N SER A 81 8.39 -2.39 3.99
CA SER A 81 7.11 -3.12 3.98
C SER A 81 5.96 -2.24 3.47
N ARG A 82 5.87 -0.99 3.93
CA ARG A 82 4.83 -0.05 3.47
C ARG A 82 5.02 0.36 2.02
N ARG A 83 6.26 0.57 1.60
CA ARG A 83 6.58 0.82 0.18
C ARG A 83 6.15 -0.36 -0.69
N ALA A 84 6.38 -1.59 -0.23
CA ALA A 84 5.92 -2.79 -0.93
C ALA A 84 4.40 -2.80 -1.10
N VAL A 85 3.64 -2.47 -0.04
CA VAL A 85 2.16 -2.36 -0.09
C VAL A 85 1.70 -1.33 -1.12
N GLN A 86 2.35 -0.16 -1.18
CA GLN A 86 2.02 0.87 -2.17
C GLN A 86 2.26 0.38 -3.60
N ARG A 87 3.38 -0.32 -3.83
CA ARG A 87 3.80 -0.78 -5.16
C ARG A 87 3.02 -1.99 -5.67
N ARG A 88 2.61 -2.89 -4.77
CA ARG A 88 1.95 -4.16 -5.07
C ARG A 88 0.73 -4.05 -5.98
N ASP A 89 -0.17 -3.10 -5.70
CA ASP A 89 -1.43 -2.94 -6.43
C ASP A 89 -1.31 -1.94 -7.59
N LEU A 90 -0.08 -1.58 -7.99
CA LEU A 90 0.19 -0.55 -8.97
C LEU A 90 0.37 -1.15 -10.38
N GLU A 91 -0.51 -0.76 -11.31
CA GLU A 91 -0.35 -1.13 -12.73
C GLU A 91 0.89 -0.49 -13.35
N TYR A 92 1.52 -1.23 -14.28
CA TYR A 92 2.62 -0.72 -15.09
C TYR A 92 2.08 -0.05 -16.36
N LEU A 93 2.30 1.27 -16.47
CA LEU A 93 1.80 2.12 -17.54
C LEU A 93 2.94 2.66 -18.42
N GLY A 94 4.03 1.90 -18.55
CA GLY A 94 5.23 2.29 -19.32
C GLY A 94 6.31 2.99 -18.50
N ILE A 95 5.99 3.43 -17.29
CA ILE A 95 6.91 4.09 -16.37
C ILE A 95 7.11 3.21 -15.15
N GLY A 96 8.35 2.80 -14.88
CA GLY A 96 8.67 2.01 -13.71
C GLY A 96 8.60 2.85 -12.43
N TYR A 97 8.10 2.24 -11.34
CA TYR A 97 7.87 2.84 -10.03
C TYR A 97 8.91 3.91 -9.61
N GLU A 98 10.21 3.60 -9.68
CA GLU A 98 11.28 4.50 -9.23
C GLU A 98 11.45 5.79 -10.06
N ASN A 99 10.80 5.88 -11.22
CA ASN A 99 10.91 7.00 -12.14
C ASN A 99 9.76 8.01 -12.01
N TYR A 100 8.83 7.78 -11.08
CA TYR A 100 7.88 8.81 -10.69
C TYR A 100 8.54 9.75 -9.69
N ASP A 101 8.23 11.04 -9.80
CA ASP A 101 8.59 12.03 -8.79
C ASP A 101 7.71 11.83 -7.55
N SER A 102 6.42 11.58 -7.77
CA SER A 102 5.48 11.23 -6.70
C SER A 102 4.35 10.31 -7.17
N LEU A 103 3.71 9.66 -6.20
CA LEU A 103 2.47 8.91 -6.37
C LEU A 103 1.52 9.27 -5.24
N THR A 104 0.30 9.66 -5.59
CA THR A 104 -0.79 9.92 -4.65
C THR A 104 -1.92 8.95 -4.92
N ARG A 105 -2.38 8.23 -3.91
CA ARG A 105 -3.56 7.37 -4.00
C ARG A 105 -4.63 7.88 -3.05
N THR A 106 -5.87 7.91 -3.53
CA THR A 106 -7.07 8.19 -2.73
C THR A 106 -8.08 7.06 -2.93
N THR A 107 -9.23 7.16 -2.26
CA THR A 107 -10.41 6.30 -2.52
C THR A 107 -10.93 6.41 -3.96
N LEU A 108 -10.59 7.48 -4.68
CA LEU A 108 -11.09 7.82 -6.01
C LEU A 108 -10.15 7.37 -7.13
N ALA A 109 -8.84 7.59 -6.97
CA ALA A 109 -7.87 7.37 -8.04
C ALA A 109 -6.43 7.25 -7.52
N THR A 110 -5.55 6.79 -8.40
CA THR A 110 -4.10 6.85 -8.23
C THR A 110 -3.53 7.83 -9.23
N VAL A 111 -2.86 8.88 -8.75
CA VAL A 111 -2.14 9.88 -9.52
C VAL A 111 -0.64 9.61 -9.47
N ARG A 112 0.02 9.67 -10.62
CA ARG A 112 1.48 9.53 -10.77
C ARG A 112 2.01 10.78 -11.44
N GLU A 113 2.99 11.42 -10.82
CA GLU A 113 3.61 12.63 -11.35
C GLU A 113 5.09 12.38 -11.63
N GLY A 114 5.64 13.02 -12.67
CA GLY A 114 7.01 12.80 -13.08
C GLY A 114 7.45 13.64 -14.28
N THR A 115 8.59 13.26 -14.86
CA THR A 115 9.19 13.93 -16.04
C THR A 115 8.99 13.16 -17.36
N PHE A 116 8.03 12.23 -17.41
CA PHE A 116 7.76 11.40 -18.58
C PHE A 116 6.82 12.08 -19.60
N SER A 117 6.85 11.60 -20.85
CA SER A 117 5.96 12.08 -21.91
C SER A 117 4.67 11.25 -22.00
N ALA A 118 3.57 11.89 -22.38
CA ALA A 118 2.30 11.22 -22.67
C ALA A 118 2.45 10.18 -23.80
N ASP A 119 3.32 10.44 -24.78
CA ASP A 119 3.59 9.54 -25.90
C ASP A 119 4.18 8.21 -25.44
N THR A 120 5.03 8.21 -24.41
CA THR A 120 5.59 6.98 -23.83
C THR A 120 4.48 6.12 -23.24
N VAL A 121 3.62 6.71 -22.41
CA VAL A 121 2.50 6.00 -21.77
C VAL A 121 1.52 5.49 -22.83
N ARG A 122 1.10 6.36 -23.77
CA ARG A 122 0.20 5.98 -24.88
C ARG A 122 0.73 4.80 -25.69
N SER A 123 2.01 4.83 -26.04
CA SER A 123 2.64 3.75 -26.81
C SER A 123 2.61 2.43 -26.02
N THR A 124 2.88 2.49 -24.72
CA THR A 124 2.79 1.30 -23.85
C THR A 124 1.37 0.78 -23.71
N LEU A 125 0.37 1.65 -23.55
CA LEU A 125 -1.02 1.22 -23.43
C LEU A 125 -1.54 0.55 -24.70
N ALA A 126 -1.05 0.94 -25.88
CA ALA A 126 -1.43 0.33 -27.16
C ALA A 126 -1.02 -1.15 -27.29
N ASP A 127 -0.01 -1.59 -26.52
CA ASP A 127 0.45 -2.98 -26.47
C ASP A 127 -0.27 -3.81 -25.38
N SER A 128 -1.42 -3.33 -24.88
CA SER A 128 -2.19 -3.96 -23.82
C SER A 128 -3.69 -3.99 -24.11
N GLY A 129 -4.47 -4.55 -23.19
CA GLY A 129 -5.94 -4.49 -23.23
C GLY A 129 -6.60 -3.12 -23.05
N TYR A 130 -5.84 -2.02 -22.96
CA TYR A 130 -6.40 -0.66 -22.90
C TYR A 130 -6.79 -0.14 -24.28
N GLU A 131 -8.02 0.39 -24.40
CA GLU A 131 -8.54 1.01 -25.62
C GLU A 131 -8.67 2.53 -25.46
N PRO A 132 -8.42 3.34 -26.50
CA PRO A 132 -8.67 4.79 -26.45
C PRO A 132 -10.15 5.11 -26.14
N ASP A 133 -10.38 6.00 -25.17
CA ASP A 133 -11.70 6.39 -24.65
C ASP A 133 -11.93 7.92 -24.76
N GLY A 134 -11.33 8.54 -25.78
CA GLY A 134 -11.47 9.97 -26.06
C GLY A 134 -10.52 10.84 -25.24
N THR A 135 -11.00 12.02 -24.82
CA THR A 135 -10.21 13.03 -24.13
C THR A 135 -11.03 13.70 -23.05
N TYR A 136 -10.41 14.05 -21.93
CA TYR A 136 -11.00 14.89 -20.90
C TYR A 136 -10.04 16.04 -20.58
N ARG A 137 -10.48 17.27 -20.83
CA ARG A 137 -9.62 18.47 -20.79
C ARG A 137 -8.39 18.31 -21.68
N ASP A 138 -7.20 18.33 -21.10
CA ASP A 138 -5.89 18.16 -21.74
C ASP A 138 -5.34 16.73 -21.61
N TYR A 139 -6.14 15.77 -21.14
CA TYR A 139 -5.75 14.37 -21.01
C TYR A 139 -6.34 13.50 -22.13
N ASP A 140 -5.51 12.59 -22.65
CA ASP A 140 -5.95 11.45 -23.44
C ASP A 140 -6.51 10.36 -22.51
N LEU A 141 -7.67 9.81 -22.82
CA LEU A 141 -8.31 8.77 -22.03
C LEU A 141 -8.15 7.38 -22.64
N TYR A 142 -8.02 6.39 -21.77
CA TYR A 142 -8.02 4.98 -22.10
C TYR A 142 -8.90 4.22 -21.11
N ALA A 143 -9.58 3.19 -21.58
CA ALA A 143 -10.42 2.34 -20.75
C ALA A 143 -10.11 0.85 -20.99
N ARG A 144 -10.36 0.04 -19.98
CA ARG A 144 -10.21 -1.41 -20.02
C ARG A 144 -11.40 -2.03 -19.30
N SER A 145 -11.94 -3.12 -19.86
CA SER A 145 -13.24 -3.68 -19.44
C SER A 145 -13.16 -5.01 -18.69
N ASP A 146 -12.06 -5.76 -18.78
CA ASP A 146 -11.91 -7.04 -18.07
C ASP A 146 -11.94 -6.87 -16.55
N ILE A 147 -11.31 -5.81 -16.07
CA ILE A 147 -11.60 -5.12 -14.83
C ILE A 147 -11.84 -3.67 -15.23
N SER A 148 -12.92 -3.07 -14.74
CA SER A 148 -13.24 -1.68 -15.06
C SER A 148 -12.12 -0.76 -14.58
N ARG A 149 -11.27 -0.33 -15.52
CA ARG A 149 -10.14 0.58 -15.28
C ARG A 149 -10.17 1.70 -16.30
N ARG A 150 -9.74 2.88 -15.88
CA ARG A 150 -9.59 4.04 -16.77
C ARG A 150 -8.26 4.71 -16.47
N VAL A 151 -7.63 5.26 -17.50
CA VAL A 151 -6.36 5.98 -17.42
C VAL A 151 -6.49 7.28 -18.19
N ALA A 152 -6.17 8.39 -17.54
CA ALA A 152 -5.97 9.70 -18.15
C ALA A 152 -4.48 10.02 -18.22
N VAL A 153 -4.01 10.44 -19.38
CA VAL A 153 -2.60 10.68 -19.65
C VAL A 153 -2.40 12.10 -20.18
N ARG A 154 -1.49 12.85 -19.55
CA ARG A 154 -0.84 14.03 -20.13
C ARG A 154 0.66 13.99 -19.81
N ASP A 155 1.42 14.94 -20.35
CA ASP A 155 2.84 15.05 -20.03
C ASP A 155 3.04 15.23 -18.53
N GLY A 156 3.89 14.39 -17.95
CA GLY A 156 4.24 14.38 -16.54
C GLY A 156 3.15 13.93 -15.57
N VAL A 157 1.92 13.61 -16.01
CA VAL A 157 0.83 13.17 -15.10
C VAL A 157 0.03 12.01 -15.69
N VAL A 158 -0.14 10.95 -14.90
CA VAL A 158 -1.08 9.86 -15.17
C VAL A 158 -2.05 9.69 -14.01
N VAL A 159 -3.35 9.78 -14.29
CA VAL A 159 -4.41 9.48 -13.32
C VAL A 159 -5.07 8.17 -13.72
N SER A 160 -5.19 7.21 -12.81
CA SER A 160 -5.82 5.92 -13.09
C SER A 160 -6.88 5.56 -12.05
N THR A 161 -7.98 4.99 -12.50
CA THR A 161 -8.99 4.36 -11.66
C THR A 161 -9.09 2.87 -11.94
N SER A 162 -9.52 2.12 -10.94
CA SER A 162 -9.73 0.67 -11.03
C SER A 162 -10.80 0.28 -10.02
N ALA A 163 -11.84 -0.42 -10.48
CA ALA A 163 -12.91 -0.93 -9.63
C ALA A 163 -12.43 -1.99 -8.62
N SER A 164 -11.24 -2.56 -8.79
CA SER A 164 -10.65 -3.51 -7.84
C SER A 164 -9.81 -2.84 -6.75
N LEU A 165 -9.43 -1.57 -6.94
CA LEU A 165 -8.52 -0.85 -6.05
C LEU A 165 -9.18 0.35 -5.37
N HIS A 166 -10.06 1.05 -6.08
CA HIS A 166 -10.67 2.29 -5.63
C HIS A 166 -12.13 2.01 -5.28
N ARG A 167 -12.56 2.39 -4.07
CA ARG A 167 -13.93 2.16 -3.58
C ARG A 167 -14.97 2.95 -4.37
N THR A 168 -14.66 4.20 -4.69
CA THR A 168 -15.53 5.13 -5.41
C THR A 168 -14.77 5.75 -6.58
N PRO A 169 -14.40 4.94 -7.60
CA PRO A 169 -13.49 5.42 -8.62
C PRO A 169 -14.07 6.62 -9.39
N ASP A 170 -13.39 7.77 -9.31
CA ASP A 170 -13.81 9.02 -9.97
C ASP A 170 -12.57 9.75 -10.54
N LEU A 171 -12.36 9.53 -11.84
CA LEU A 171 -11.23 10.04 -12.59
C LEU A 171 -11.36 11.55 -12.82
N GLU A 172 -12.54 11.98 -13.25
CA GLU A 172 -12.84 13.38 -13.57
C GLU A 172 -12.79 14.29 -12.35
N ALA A 173 -13.34 13.87 -11.21
CA ALA A 173 -13.29 14.65 -9.97
C ALA A 173 -11.85 14.83 -9.46
N THR A 174 -11.02 13.79 -9.58
CA THR A 174 -9.59 13.86 -9.24
C THR A 174 -8.85 14.86 -10.13
N ILE A 175 -9.07 14.80 -11.45
CA ILE A 175 -8.45 15.74 -12.41
C ILE A 175 -8.93 17.17 -12.14
N ASP A 176 -10.23 17.37 -11.94
CA ASP A 176 -10.80 18.69 -11.66
C ASP A 176 -10.24 19.29 -10.37
N ALA A 177 -10.02 18.49 -9.32
CA ALA A 177 -9.38 18.95 -8.09
C ALA A 177 -7.91 19.33 -8.32
N GLY A 178 -7.15 18.46 -8.99
CA GLY A 178 -5.74 18.71 -9.28
C GLY A 178 -5.52 20.00 -10.06
N ASP A 179 -6.32 20.22 -11.11
CA ASP A 179 -6.27 21.40 -11.96
C ASP A 179 -6.98 22.63 -11.35
N GLY A 180 -7.48 22.53 -10.12
CA GLY A 180 -8.09 23.64 -9.36
C GLY A 180 -9.42 24.14 -9.94
N GLN A 181 -10.17 23.25 -10.57
CA GLN A 181 -11.47 23.51 -11.19
C GLN A 181 -12.64 23.27 -10.21
N THR A 182 -12.37 22.58 -9.11
CA THR A 182 -13.28 22.39 -7.98
C THR A 182 -12.56 22.70 -6.67
N GLU A 183 -13.33 22.94 -5.63
CA GLU A 183 -12.82 23.12 -4.27
C GLU A 183 -12.18 21.82 -3.78
N ARG A 184 -11.03 21.93 -3.11
CA ARG A 184 -10.25 20.79 -2.63
C ARG A 184 -10.52 20.55 -1.15
N TYR A 185 -10.31 19.32 -0.70
CA TYR A 185 -10.69 18.95 0.67
C TYR A 185 -10.00 19.80 1.75
N HIS A 186 -8.70 20.11 1.55
CA HIS A 186 -7.96 20.99 2.46
C HIS A 186 -8.41 22.46 2.45
N GLU A 187 -9.21 22.88 1.48
CA GLU A 187 -9.73 24.25 1.42
C GLU A 187 -11.03 24.40 2.25
N VAL A 188 -11.70 23.28 2.56
CA VAL A 188 -12.98 23.25 3.30
C VAL A 188 -12.90 22.59 4.68
N ASP A 189 -11.94 21.69 4.87
CA ASP A 189 -11.77 20.96 6.12
C ASP A 189 -10.51 21.46 6.87
N PRO A 190 -10.68 22.24 7.95
CA PRO A 190 -9.56 22.81 8.68
C PRO A 190 -8.75 21.77 9.47
N ILE A 191 -9.32 20.60 9.77
CA ILE A 191 -8.59 19.51 10.44
C ILE A 191 -7.62 18.87 9.44
N PHE A 192 -8.11 18.54 8.25
CA PHE A 192 -7.31 18.01 7.16
C PHE A 192 -6.26 19.03 6.69
N GLU A 193 -6.62 20.32 6.59
CA GLU A 193 -5.66 21.39 6.31
C GLU A 193 -4.51 21.39 7.34
N ALA A 194 -4.84 21.43 8.64
CA ALA A 194 -3.83 21.48 9.70
C ALA A 194 -2.93 20.23 9.73
N VAL A 195 -3.51 19.03 9.56
CA VAL A 195 -2.74 17.77 9.51
C VAL A 195 -1.83 17.73 8.28
N THR A 196 -2.34 18.11 7.11
CA THR A 196 -1.55 18.09 5.86
C THR A 196 -0.48 19.18 5.82
N ASP A 197 -0.74 20.35 6.40
CA ASP A 197 0.26 21.41 6.58
C ASP A 197 1.41 20.96 7.48
N ALA A 198 1.10 20.29 8.59
CA ALA A 198 2.10 19.87 9.57
C ALA A 198 2.94 18.67 9.09
N VAL A 199 2.30 17.67 8.45
CA VAL A 199 3.03 16.50 7.95
C VAL A 199 3.80 16.81 6.67
N GLY A 200 3.28 17.73 5.85
CA GLY A 200 3.84 18.13 4.56
C GLY A 200 4.04 16.96 3.59
N ALA A 201 4.82 17.18 2.53
CA ALA A 201 5.31 16.08 1.69
C ALA A 201 6.44 15.33 2.41
N SER A 202 6.24 14.03 2.58
CA SER A 202 7.18 13.11 3.22
C SER A 202 7.44 11.93 2.28
N ARG A 203 8.59 11.28 2.44
CA ARG A 203 9.06 10.21 1.55
C ARG A 203 8.04 9.08 1.39
N LEU A 204 7.35 8.75 2.48
CA LEU A 204 6.14 7.94 2.50
C LEU A 204 5.17 8.58 3.50
N LEU A 205 3.89 8.59 3.18
CA LEU A 205 2.84 9.20 3.97
C LEU A 205 1.52 8.45 3.77
N SER A 206 0.81 8.23 4.87
CA SER A 206 -0.59 7.81 4.89
C SER A 206 -1.39 8.78 5.78
N ILE A 207 -2.60 9.15 5.36
CA ILE A 207 -3.55 10.02 6.09
C ILE A 207 -4.91 9.32 6.16
N GLY A 208 -5.52 9.34 7.34
CA GLY A 208 -6.71 8.54 7.64
C GLY A 208 -7.41 8.92 8.94
N ASP A 209 -8.66 8.51 9.05
CA ASP A 209 -9.58 8.70 10.18
C ASP A 209 -9.44 7.60 11.26
N HIS A 210 -8.68 6.54 11.00
CA HIS A 210 -8.37 5.46 11.94
C HIS A 210 -6.89 5.48 12.40
N PRO A 211 -6.44 6.53 13.10
CA PRO A 211 -5.01 6.77 13.33
C PRO A 211 -4.32 5.69 14.15
N SER A 212 -3.05 5.46 13.82
CA SER A 212 -2.25 4.29 14.18
C SER A 212 -2.09 4.00 15.68
N LEU A 213 -2.25 5.00 16.57
CA LEU A 213 -2.12 4.82 18.02
C LEU A 213 -3.45 4.90 18.78
N ASN A 214 -4.46 5.58 18.24
CA ASN A 214 -5.73 5.67 18.94
C ASN A 214 -6.93 5.96 18.03
N PRO A 215 -7.41 4.96 17.29
CA PRO A 215 -8.45 5.15 16.30
C PRO A 215 -9.80 5.56 16.90
N THR A 216 -10.02 5.31 18.19
CA THR A 216 -11.28 5.65 18.87
C THR A 216 -11.34 7.08 19.39
N VAL A 217 -10.23 7.81 19.36
CA VAL A 217 -10.10 9.11 20.04
C VAL A 217 -9.62 10.21 19.11
N ALA A 218 -8.62 9.96 18.27
CA ALA A 218 -8.13 10.99 17.35
C ALA A 218 -9.09 11.13 16.15
N ALA A 219 -9.31 12.37 15.72
CA ALA A 219 -10.25 12.71 14.65
C ALA A 219 -9.66 12.51 13.25
N LEU A 220 -8.34 12.67 13.13
CA LEU A 220 -7.58 12.44 11.92
C LEU A 220 -6.12 12.21 12.32
N GLY A 221 -5.38 11.41 11.57
CA GLY A 221 -3.94 11.28 11.75
C GLY A 221 -3.17 11.13 10.45
N ALA A 222 -1.86 11.25 10.58
CA ALA A 222 -0.92 11.04 9.50
C ALA A 222 0.26 10.21 10.01
N ASP A 223 0.68 9.25 9.22
CA ASP A 223 1.80 8.36 9.52
C ASP A 223 2.80 8.46 8.35
N ALA A 224 4.01 8.93 8.66
CA ALA A 224 4.97 9.37 7.66
C ALA A 224 6.40 8.93 7.94
N PHE A 225 7.15 8.73 6.88
CA PHE A 225 8.60 8.57 6.92
C PHE A 225 9.28 9.68 6.16
N ARG A 226 10.34 10.23 6.74
CA ARG A 226 11.30 11.13 6.10
C ARG A 226 12.66 10.46 6.09
N VAL A 227 13.48 10.78 5.11
CA VAL A 227 14.85 10.27 5.00
C VAL A 227 15.78 11.46 4.82
N ASP A 228 16.81 11.55 5.65
CA ASP A 228 17.85 12.56 5.54
C ASP A 228 19.20 11.96 5.95
N GLY A 229 20.21 12.14 5.09
CA GLY A 229 21.55 11.60 5.30
C GLY A 229 21.56 10.10 5.58
N ASP A 230 21.91 9.74 6.82
CA ASP A 230 22.13 8.36 7.29
C ASP A 230 21.00 7.82 8.18
N ALA A 231 19.85 8.49 8.20
CA ALA A 231 18.73 8.14 9.07
C ALA A 231 17.38 8.22 8.36
N ALA A 232 16.46 7.37 8.83
CA ALA A 232 15.04 7.56 8.60
C ALA A 232 14.41 8.19 9.84
N TYR A 233 13.34 8.95 9.63
CA TYR A 233 12.57 9.59 10.68
C TYR A 233 11.13 9.16 10.52
N HIS A 234 10.61 8.47 11.52
CA HIS A 234 9.21 8.15 11.60
C HIS A 234 8.50 9.31 12.30
N VAL A 235 7.50 9.88 11.64
CA VAL A 235 6.68 10.97 12.14
C VAL A 235 5.23 10.51 12.15
N LEU A 236 4.62 10.51 13.34
CA LEU A 236 3.21 10.25 13.50
C LEU A 236 2.52 11.51 14.05
N LEU A 237 1.42 11.90 13.43
CA LEU A 237 0.60 13.04 13.82
C LEU A 237 -0.82 12.58 14.13
N GLU A 238 -1.40 13.10 15.20
CA GLU A 238 -2.79 12.87 15.54
C GLU A 238 -3.47 14.16 15.97
N GLN A 239 -4.59 14.47 15.32
CA GLN A 239 -5.46 15.57 15.70
C GLN A 239 -6.48 15.09 16.72
N TYR A 240 -6.40 15.62 17.94
CA TYR A 240 -7.30 15.22 19.03
C TYR A 240 -8.52 16.15 19.17
N PRO A 241 -9.73 15.62 19.42
CA PRO A 241 -10.93 16.43 19.67
C PRO A 241 -10.78 17.24 20.95
N GLU A 242 -11.48 18.37 21.08
CA GLU A 242 -11.35 19.30 22.22
C GLU A 242 -11.52 18.65 23.61
N THR A 243 -12.21 17.50 23.68
CA THR A 243 -12.44 16.73 24.91
C THR A 243 -11.17 16.13 25.52
N VAL A 244 -10.07 16.03 24.78
CA VAL A 244 -8.80 15.49 25.27
C VAL A 244 -7.91 16.61 25.81
N GLU A 245 -7.86 16.83 27.12
CA GLU A 245 -7.14 17.99 27.69
C GLU A 245 -5.62 17.99 27.44
N GLN A 246 -5.00 16.80 27.34
CA GLN A 246 -3.54 16.65 27.22
C GLN A 246 -3.18 15.74 26.03
N PRO A 247 -3.20 16.26 24.78
CA PRO A 247 -2.89 15.47 23.58
C PRO A 247 -1.53 14.75 23.64
N GLY A 248 -0.48 15.45 24.11
CA GLY A 248 0.87 14.88 24.19
C GLY A 248 0.99 13.72 25.18
N GLU A 249 0.40 13.85 26.38
CA GLU A 249 0.35 12.75 27.35
C GLU A 249 -0.53 11.60 26.83
N ARG A 250 -1.61 11.89 26.11
CA ARG A 250 -2.46 10.85 25.50
C ARG A 250 -1.70 10.04 24.46
N MET A 251 -0.99 10.71 23.55
CA MET A 251 -0.15 10.09 22.53
C MET A 251 0.98 9.28 23.18
N LYS A 252 1.64 9.84 24.20
CA LYS A 252 2.67 9.15 24.97
C LYS A 252 2.14 7.86 25.61
N SER A 253 1.01 7.93 26.30
CA SER A 253 0.37 6.75 26.89
C SER A 253 0.00 5.73 25.82
N ALA A 254 -0.52 6.16 24.67
CA ALA A 254 -0.86 5.24 23.58
C ALA A 254 0.38 4.51 23.03
N ILE A 255 1.51 5.21 22.86
CA ILE A 255 2.78 4.57 22.46
C ILE A 255 3.25 3.55 23.51
N GLU A 256 3.13 3.88 24.80
CA GLU A 256 3.54 2.97 25.89
C GLU A 256 2.60 1.76 26.07
N ASP A 257 1.30 1.95 25.89
CA ASP A 257 0.26 0.98 26.25
C ASP A 257 -0.23 0.13 25.06
N GLU A 258 -0.22 0.67 23.84
CA GLU A 258 -0.78 0.00 22.65
C GLU A 258 0.27 -0.75 21.82
N HIS A 259 1.51 -0.86 22.34
CA HIS A 259 2.61 -1.60 21.71
C HIS A 259 2.83 -1.23 20.23
N TYR A 260 2.64 0.04 19.87
CA TYR A 260 2.83 0.50 18.50
C TYR A 260 4.24 0.18 18.00
N THR A 261 4.34 -0.76 17.06
CA THR A 261 5.61 -1.33 16.63
C THR A 261 6.35 -0.45 15.63
N GLY A 262 5.66 0.51 15.01
CA GLY A 262 6.24 1.39 13.98
C GLY A 262 7.43 2.21 14.49
N MET A 263 7.50 2.48 15.80
CA MET A 263 8.62 3.18 16.45
C MET A 263 9.49 2.26 17.32
N ALA A 264 9.30 0.93 17.28
CA ALA A 264 9.99 0.00 18.18
C ALA A 264 11.52 -0.05 17.99
N ALA A 265 12.01 0.29 16.80
CA ALA A 265 13.44 0.34 16.49
C ALA A 265 14.11 1.68 16.89
N ALA A 266 13.36 2.62 17.45
CA ALA A 266 13.89 3.93 17.82
C ALA A 266 14.42 3.97 19.26
N ASP A 267 15.60 4.55 19.45
CA ASP A 267 16.18 4.77 20.78
C ASP A 267 15.50 5.93 21.52
N THR A 268 14.98 6.92 20.79
CA THR A 268 14.41 8.15 21.35
C THR A 268 13.18 8.59 20.56
N ILE A 269 12.13 8.97 21.30
CA ILE A 269 10.89 9.52 20.77
C ILE A 269 10.72 10.96 21.31
N ASP A 270 10.50 11.90 20.41
CA ASP A 270 10.11 13.28 20.72
C ASP A 270 8.59 13.40 20.60
N ILE A 271 7.95 14.08 21.57
CA ILE A 271 6.52 14.37 21.51
C ILE A 271 6.32 15.87 21.61
N GLY A 272 5.84 16.44 20.50
CA GLY A 272 5.43 17.83 20.39
C GLY A 272 3.91 17.98 20.40
N VAL A 273 3.42 19.15 20.81
CA VAL A 273 2.00 19.52 20.70
C VAL A 273 1.91 20.94 20.16
N ASP A 274 1.14 21.12 19.10
CA ASP A 274 0.69 22.43 18.61
C ASP A 274 -0.84 22.48 18.62
N GLY A 275 -1.39 23.22 19.60
CA GLY A 275 -2.84 23.25 19.84
C GLY A 275 -3.41 21.87 20.15
N ARG A 276 -4.10 21.29 19.16
CA ARG A 276 -4.77 19.98 19.23
C ARG A 276 -4.01 18.87 18.49
N LEU A 277 -2.99 19.24 17.74
CA LEU A 277 -2.17 18.34 16.96
C LEU A 277 -1.02 17.87 17.83
N ALA A 278 -1.00 16.58 18.16
CA ALA A 278 0.15 15.95 18.78
C ALA A 278 1.03 15.32 17.68
N THR A 279 2.34 15.36 17.88
CA THR A 279 3.31 14.78 16.95
C THR A 279 4.30 13.94 17.72
N ALA A 280 4.44 12.67 17.36
CA ALA A 280 5.51 11.80 17.81
C ALA A 280 6.54 11.65 16.69
N GLY A 281 7.79 11.95 17.00
CA GLY A 281 8.91 11.85 16.07
C GLY A 281 9.98 10.92 16.60
N ALA A 282 10.46 10.02 15.76
CA ALA A 282 11.46 9.05 16.14
C ALA A 282 12.55 8.95 15.07
N ARG A 283 13.82 9.03 15.48
CA ARG A 283 14.95 8.74 14.59
C ARG A 283 15.19 7.24 14.58
N VAL A 284 15.08 6.63 13.41
CA VAL A 284 15.37 5.22 13.18
C VAL A 284 16.68 5.12 12.39
N PRO A 285 17.74 4.53 12.97
CA PRO A 285 18.99 4.32 12.25
C PRO A 285 18.77 3.49 10.98
N LEU A 286 19.49 3.81 9.91
CA LEU A 286 19.61 2.89 8.78
C LEU A 286 20.39 1.64 9.21
N GLN A 287 20.11 0.49 8.58
CA GLN A 287 20.71 -0.80 8.95
C GLN A 287 21.61 -1.32 7.82
N PRO A 288 22.67 -0.60 7.41
CA PRO A 288 23.29 -0.78 6.10
C PRO A 288 23.85 -2.18 5.79
N ASP A 289 24.08 -2.99 6.83
CA ASP A 289 24.60 -4.35 6.75
C ASP A 289 23.50 -5.44 6.69
N GLU A 290 22.23 -5.09 6.85
CA GLU A 290 21.11 -6.03 6.76
C GLU A 290 20.70 -6.26 5.28
N PRO A 291 20.63 -7.50 4.79
CA PRO A 291 20.21 -7.74 3.41
C PRO A 291 18.74 -7.35 3.24
N ARG A 292 18.44 -6.61 2.17
CA ARG A 292 17.05 -6.32 1.78
C ARG A 292 16.34 -7.61 1.37
N ASP A 293 15.14 -7.84 1.90
CA ASP A 293 14.27 -8.88 1.38
C ASP A 293 13.56 -8.38 0.11
N PHE A 294 13.74 -9.13 -0.99
CA PHE A 294 13.14 -8.86 -2.29
C PHE A 294 11.60 -9.02 -2.27
N VAL A 295 11.04 -9.70 -1.26
CA VAL A 295 9.58 -9.76 -1.06
C VAL A 295 9.00 -8.36 -0.90
N HIS A 296 9.77 -7.42 -0.37
CA HIS A 296 9.35 -6.03 -0.16
C HIS A 296 9.62 -5.11 -1.38
N ASP A 297 9.98 -5.66 -2.53
CA ASP A 297 10.06 -4.92 -3.78
C ASP A 297 9.26 -5.59 -4.91
N PRO A 298 7.93 -5.71 -4.76
CA PRO A 298 7.10 -6.41 -5.71
C PRO A 298 7.17 -5.79 -7.11
N PRO A 299 7.15 -6.58 -8.20
CA PRO A 299 7.15 -6.04 -9.54
C PRO A 299 5.90 -5.21 -9.82
N GLN A 300 6.03 -4.22 -10.70
CA GLN A 300 4.88 -3.46 -11.22
C GLN A 300 4.41 -4.17 -12.48
N ILE A 301 3.18 -4.69 -12.46
CA ILE A 301 2.62 -5.52 -13.54
C ILE A 301 1.21 -5.03 -13.85
N THR A 302 0.88 -4.97 -15.13
CA THR A 302 -0.51 -4.85 -15.58
C THR A 302 -1.04 -6.23 -15.91
N TRP A 303 -2.07 -6.66 -15.18
CA TRP A 303 -2.72 -7.95 -15.35
C TRP A 303 -3.96 -7.82 -16.21
N GLY A 304 -4.09 -8.74 -17.17
CA GLY A 304 -5.32 -8.98 -17.90
C GLY A 304 -6.04 -10.23 -17.43
N VAL A 305 -7.36 -10.21 -17.48
CA VAL A 305 -8.18 -11.31 -16.99
C VAL A 305 -9.31 -11.67 -17.95
N ALA A 306 -9.69 -12.94 -17.97
CA ALA A 306 -10.95 -13.40 -18.53
C ALA A 306 -11.50 -14.53 -17.66
N PHE A 307 -12.82 -14.65 -17.58
CA PHE A 307 -13.48 -15.73 -16.85
C PHE A 307 -14.44 -16.48 -17.75
N ASP A 308 -14.27 -17.80 -17.82
CA ASP A 308 -15.22 -18.71 -18.43
C ASP A 308 -16.11 -19.34 -17.34
N ALA A 309 -17.38 -18.96 -17.32
CA ALA A 309 -18.35 -19.46 -16.35
C ALA A 309 -18.74 -20.93 -16.59
N GLU A 310 -18.65 -21.45 -17.82
CA GLU A 310 -19.01 -22.83 -18.14
C GLU A 310 -17.98 -23.82 -17.57
N THR A 311 -16.70 -23.47 -17.63
CA THR A 311 -15.60 -24.28 -17.11
C THR A 311 -15.13 -23.84 -15.73
N SER A 312 -15.58 -22.68 -15.24
CA SER A 312 -15.09 -22.04 -14.01
C SER A 312 -13.57 -21.80 -14.05
N THR A 313 -13.08 -21.30 -15.18
CA THR A 313 -11.66 -21.07 -15.44
C THR A 313 -11.37 -19.58 -15.52
N VAL A 314 -10.33 -19.14 -14.81
CA VAL A 314 -9.79 -17.78 -14.92
C VAL A 314 -8.55 -17.82 -15.81
N THR A 315 -8.55 -17.06 -16.89
CA THR A 315 -7.37 -16.81 -17.71
C THR A 315 -6.68 -15.54 -17.21
N LEU A 316 -5.41 -15.66 -16.83
CA LEU A 316 -4.56 -14.54 -16.42
C LEU A 316 -3.55 -14.24 -17.54
N ARG A 317 -3.42 -12.96 -17.89
CA ARG A 317 -2.48 -12.45 -18.90
C ARG A 317 -1.50 -11.49 -18.26
N TYR A 318 -0.22 -11.73 -18.49
CA TYR A 318 0.84 -10.77 -18.20
C TYR A 318 0.84 -9.74 -19.34
N GLU A 319 0.18 -8.60 -19.16
CA GLU A 319 0.00 -7.63 -20.26
C GLU A 319 1.21 -6.74 -20.40
N LEU A 320 1.62 -6.10 -19.31
CA LEU A 320 2.73 -5.14 -19.30
C LEU A 320 3.55 -5.27 -18.01
N GLY A 321 4.84 -4.97 -18.10
CA GLY A 321 5.77 -5.02 -16.98
C GLY A 321 7.12 -5.61 -17.40
N PRO A 322 8.07 -5.73 -16.47
CA PRO A 322 9.37 -6.35 -16.74
C PRO A 322 9.25 -7.86 -16.95
N GLU A 323 10.23 -8.49 -17.60
CA GLU A 323 10.40 -9.94 -17.54
C GLU A 323 10.82 -10.36 -16.12
N LEU A 324 10.29 -11.49 -15.63
CA LEU A 324 10.48 -11.98 -14.27
C LEU A 324 10.83 -13.47 -14.24
N ASP A 325 11.49 -13.86 -13.16
CA ASP A 325 11.67 -15.26 -12.77
C ASP A 325 10.31 -15.86 -12.37
N ALA A 326 9.91 -16.92 -13.07
CA ALA A 326 8.61 -17.56 -12.89
C ALA A 326 8.47 -18.23 -11.51
N ASP A 327 9.58 -18.65 -10.89
CA ASP A 327 9.61 -19.27 -9.55
C ASP A 327 9.19 -18.30 -8.42
N ARG A 328 8.91 -17.04 -8.77
CA ARG A 328 8.46 -16.00 -7.85
C ARG A 328 6.97 -15.71 -7.91
N LEU A 329 6.27 -16.25 -8.91
CA LEU A 329 4.86 -15.99 -9.14
C LEU A 329 4.03 -17.22 -8.79
N TRP A 330 3.13 -17.00 -7.85
CA TRP A 330 2.28 -18.03 -7.27
C TRP A 330 0.83 -17.60 -7.39
N TYR A 331 -0.10 -18.54 -7.24
CA TYR A 331 -1.50 -18.22 -7.04
C TYR A 331 -2.10 -19.00 -5.89
N ASP A 332 -3.16 -18.44 -5.32
CA ASP A 332 -4.07 -19.15 -4.45
C ASP A 332 -5.53 -18.88 -4.84
N LEU A 333 -6.42 -19.77 -4.38
CA LEU A 333 -7.86 -19.72 -4.62
C LEU A 333 -8.55 -19.33 -3.32
N VAL A 334 -9.10 -18.11 -3.20
CA VAL A 334 -9.53 -17.51 -1.92
C VAL A 334 -11.00 -17.85 -1.58
N PRO A 335 -11.30 -18.54 -0.45
CA PRO A 335 -12.66 -18.75 0.07
C PRO A 335 -13.21 -17.51 0.76
N VAL A 336 -14.56 -17.44 0.84
CA VAL A 336 -15.36 -16.40 1.51
C VAL A 336 -14.82 -15.98 2.90
N ASP A 337 -14.31 -16.94 3.70
CA ASP A 337 -14.04 -16.76 5.15
C ASP A 337 -12.65 -17.26 5.64
N ALA A 338 -11.63 -17.32 4.78
CA ALA A 338 -10.39 -18.00 5.16
C ALA A 338 -9.43 -17.17 6.05
N VAL A 339 -9.48 -17.43 7.36
CA VAL A 339 -8.45 -17.06 8.36
C VAL A 339 -7.24 -18.04 8.34
N ASN A 340 -7.11 -18.88 7.31
CA ASN A 340 -6.03 -19.87 7.20
C ASN A 340 -5.38 -19.86 5.80
N ARG A 341 -4.05 -19.78 5.77
CA ARG A 341 -3.19 -19.83 4.56
C ARG A 341 -3.59 -20.99 3.66
N ILE A 342 -3.84 -20.67 2.40
CA ILE A 342 -4.11 -21.63 1.33
C ILE A 342 -2.78 -22.09 0.75
N GLU A 343 -2.75 -23.30 0.22
CA GLU A 343 -1.58 -23.86 -0.45
C GLU A 343 -1.31 -23.09 -1.75
N ASN A 344 -0.29 -22.22 -1.72
CA ASN A 344 0.18 -21.50 -2.91
C ASN A 344 0.67 -22.48 -3.97
N GLN A 345 0.22 -22.31 -5.21
CA GLN A 345 0.67 -23.10 -6.36
C GLN A 345 1.49 -22.24 -7.33
N PRO A 346 2.52 -22.79 -8.02
CA PRO A 346 3.25 -22.03 -9.03
C PRO A 346 2.31 -21.58 -10.15
N LEU A 347 2.39 -20.31 -10.55
CA LEU A 347 1.54 -19.76 -11.60
C LEU A 347 1.97 -20.20 -13.02
N TRP A 348 3.28 -20.47 -13.19
CA TRP A 348 3.87 -21.04 -14.40
C TRP A 348 4.89 -22.13 -14.05
N PRO A 349 4.46 -23.35 -13.69
CA PRO A 349 5.36 -24.41 -13.22
C PRO A 349 6.37 -24.92 -14.26
N ASP A 350 6.12 -24.67 -15.55
CA ASP A 350 6.91 -25.20 -16.67
C ASP A 350 7.80 -24.13 -17.33
N ARG A 351 8.00 -22.97 -16.69
CA ARG A 351 8.78 -21.85 -17.23
C ARG A 351 9.82 -21.39 -16.24
N ASP A 352 10.96 -20.95 -16.75
CA ASP A 352 11.98 -20.26 -15.95
C ASP A 352 11.70 -18.75 -15.90
N THR A 353 11.11 -18.19 -16.96
CA THR A 353 10.84 -16.75 -17.11
C THR A 353 9.47 -16.50 -17.72
N VAL A 354 8.89 -15.35 -17.33
CA VAL A 354 7.61 -14.86 -17.83
C VAL A 354 7.63 -13.35 -18.04
N GLY A 355 6.85 -12.86 -18.99
CA GLY A 355 6.74 -11.43 -19.27
C GLY A 355 5.54 -11.08 -20.16
N PRO A 356 5.51 -9.86 -20.70
CA PRO A 356 4.42 -9.38 -21.56
C PRO A 356 4.04 -10.36 -22.68
N GLY A 357 2.75 -10.68 -22.76
CA GLY A 357 2.16 -11.62 -23.73
C GLY A 357 2.01 -13.06 -23.24
N ASP A 358 2.59 -13.41 -22.08
CA ASP A 358 2.38 -14.73 -21.49
C ASP A 358 0.99 -14.86 -20.85
N GLU A 359 0.38 -16.04 -21.03
CA GLU A 359 -0.95 -16.38 -20.52
C GLU A 359 -0.88 -17.66 -19.69
N THR A 360 -1.75 -17.79 -18.70
CA THR A 360 -1.98 -19.02 -17.93
C THR A 360 -3.44 -19.12 -17.52
N THR A 361 -3.88 -20.32 -17.14
CA THR A 361 -5.26 -20.61 -16.73
C THR A 361 -5.26 -21.20 -15.33
N VAL A 362 -6.18 -20.71 -14.50
CA VAL A 362 -6.43 -21.19 -13.15
C VAL A 362 -7.84 -21.77 -13.11
N GLU A 363 -7.94 -23.07 -12.85
CA GLU A 363 -9.21 -23.77 -12.68
C GLU A 363 -9.73 -23.52 -11.26
N MET A 364 -10.85 -22.79 -11.13
CA MET A 364 -11.46 -22.56 -9.81
C MET A 364 -12.22 -23.80 -9.32
N SER A 365 -12.51 -24.75 -10.20
CA SER A 365 -13.27 -25.97 -9.87
C SER A 365 -12.54 -26.90 -8.88
N ASP A 366 -11.22 -26.78 -8.75
CA ASP A 366 -10.41 -27.50 -7.74
C ASP A 366 -10.73 -27.06 -6.30
N ARG A 367 -11.27 -25.85 -6.14
CA ARG A 367 -11.77 -25.30 -4.87
C ARG A 367 -13.13 -24.63 -5.09
N PRO A 368 -14.22 -25.41 -5.08
CA PRO A 368 -15.57 -24.88 -5.32
C PRO A 368 -16.03 -23.83 -4.29
N ASP A 369 -15.37 -23.77 -3.13
CA ASP A 369 -15.58 -22.76 -2.08
C ASP A 369 -14.84 -21.44 -2.33
N ALA A 370 -13.97 -21.37 -3.34
CA ALA A 370 -13.25 -20.16 -3.69
C ALA A 370 -14.13 -19.19 -4.48
N ASP A 371 -14.01 -17.91 -4.16
CA ASP A 371 -14.69 -16.82 -4.86
C ASP A 371 -13.75 -16.00 -5.73
N GLY A 372 -12.44 -16.21 -5.63
CA GLY A 372 -11.47 -15.49 -6.44
C GLY A 372 -10.12 -16.17 -6.55
N VAL A 373 -9.25 -15.52 -7.33
CA VAL A 373 -7.85 -15.90 -7.55
C VAL A 373 -6.98 -14.74 -7.08
N ASP A 374 -6.04 -15.00 -6.18
CA ASP A 374 -4.97 -14.07 -5.88
C ASP A 374 -3.69 -14.50 -6.59
N VAL A 375 -3.01 -13.55 -7.21
CA VAL A 375 -1.62 -13.72 -7.65
C VAL A 375 -0.70 -13.22 -6.54
N ARG A 376 0.32 -14.01 -6.23
CA ARG A 376 1.24 -13.82 -5.10
C ARG A 376 2.69 -13.71 -5.58
N TRP A 377 3.47 -12.90 -4.88
CA TRP A 377 4.89 -12.67 -5.05
C TRP A 377 5.66 -13.12 -3.81
N GLY A 378 6.74 -13.86 -4.03
CA GLY A 378 7.69 -14.17 -2.99
C GLY A 378 8.54 -15.40 -3.29
N PRO A 379 9.40 -15.82 -2.36
CA PRO A 379 10.10 -17.09 -2.45
C PRO A 379 9.11 -18.26 -2.40
N LYS A 380 9.54 -19.38 -2.96
CA LYS A 380 8.82 -20.66 -2.92
C LYS A 380 8.33 -21.07 -1.54
N ASP A 381 9.13 -20.84 -0.52
CA ASP A 381 8.83 -21.28 0.83
C ASP A 381 7.92 -20.31 1.60
N ASP A 382 7.73 -19.08 1.10
CA ASP A 382 6.85 -18.07 1.72
C ASP A 382 6.32 -17.01 0.72
N PRO A 383 5.39 -17.38 -0.19
CA PRO A 383 4.77 -16.42 -1.12
C PRO A 383 3.80 -15.52 -0.33
N GLY A 384 4.31 -14.42 0.20
CA GLY A 384 3.59 -13.59 1.17
C GLY A 384 2.79 -12.43 0.56
N MET A 385 3.23 -11.87 -0.57
CA MET A 385 2.71 -10.59 -1.06
C MET A 385 1.71 -10.78 -2.19
N ARG A 386 0.43 -10.42 -2.00
CA ARG A 386 -0.60 -10.48 -3.04
C ARG A 386 -0.43 -9.40 -4.10
N LEU A 387 0.11 -9.67 -5.28
CA LEU A 387 0.24 -8.69 -6.37
C LEU A 387 -1.09 -8.28 -7.00
N PHE A 388 -2.05 -9.19 -7.05
CA PHE A 388 -3.30 -8.98 -7.78
C PHE A 388 -4.38 -9.90 -7.21
N SER A 389 -5.63 -9.45 -7.29
CA SER A 389 -6.81 -10.23 -6.90
C SER A 389 -7.89 -10.08 -7.94
N TYR A 390 -8.54 -11.18 -8.28
CA TYR A 390 -9.67 -11.21 -9.18
C TYR A 390 -10.81 -12.05 -8.60
N VAL A 391 -11.99 -11.44 -8.48
CA VAL A 391 -13.23 -12.08 -8.05
C VAL A 391 -14.20 -12.02 -9.23
N PRO A 392 -14.51 -13.16 -9.89
CA PRO A 392 -15.46 -13.17 -10.99
C PRO A 392 -16.86 -12.77 -10.51
N GLN A 393 -17.56 -11.97 -11.31
CA GLN A 393 -19.00 -11.73 -11.09
C GLN A 393 -19.77 -13.00 -11.46
N ARG A 394 -20.16 -13.80 -10.46
CA ARG A 394 -21.08 -14.91 -10.66
C ARG A 394 -22.49 -14.35 -10.76
N THR A 395 -23.11 -14.42 -11.94
CA THR A 395 -24.56 -14.22 -12.07
C THR A 395 -25.27 -15.34 -11.32
N GLU A 396 -26.05 -14.99 -10.29
CA GLU A 396 -26.93 -15.90 -9.54
C GLU A 396 -27.99 -16.59 -10.40
#